data_AF-A0A9D8B2I8-F1
#
_entry.id   AF-A0A9D8B2I8-F1
#
_cell.length_a   1.000
_cell.length_b   1.000
_cell.length_c   1.000
_cell.angle_alpha   90.00
_cell.angle_beta   90.00
_cell.angle_gamma   90.00
#
_symmetry.space_group_name_H-M   'P 1'
#
loop_
_entity.id
_entity.type
_entity.pdbx_description
1 polymer ?
#
loop_
_entity_poly.entity_id
_entity_poly.type
_entity_poly.pdbx_seq_one_letter_code
_entity_poly.pdbx_strand_id
1 'polypeptide(L)'
;MTAILRAIQTPAIQCEAFLFNTARDAGVNLARLAAENDLTLLEYFLTDAAGHKANPANTARILAEADELIGGARDASNLANTLIVITSDHGNVEDATTRSHTRNPVPTILIGAQRERIASRIHALTDLAPALADLLAR
;
A
#
# COMPACT_ATOMS: atom_id res chain seq x y z
N MET A 1 0.99 -5.91 -9.48
CA MET A 1 2.42 -5.57 -9.69
C MET A 1 3.36 -6.35 -8.75
N THR A 2 4.34 -7.12 -9.26
CA THR A 2 5.14 -8.15 -8.55
C THR A 2 6.67 -7.93 -8.59
N ALA A 3 7.41 -8.25 -7.51
CA ALA A 3 8.74 -8.93 -7.48
C ALA A 3 9.30 -9.06 -6.02
N ILE A 4 9.83 -10.25 -5.64
CA ILE A 4 10.44 -10.60 -4.34
C ILE A 4 11.79 -11.30 -4.58
N LEU A 5 12.83 -10.99 -3.77
CA LEU A 5 13.90 -11.88 -3.25
C LEU A 5 14.78 -11.01 -2.31
N ARG A 6 15.20 -11.44 -1.11
CA ARG A 6 15.85 -12.70 -0.74
C ARG A 6 15.69 -13.02 0.76
N ALA A 7 15.70 -14.32 1.06
CA ALA A 7 15.69 -14.94 2.38
C ALA A 7 16.87 -14.53 3.29
N ILE A 8 16.55 -14.19 4.56
CA ILE A 8 17.44 -14.34 5.71
C ILE A 8 16.58 -14.93 6.84
N GLN A 9 17.09 -16.01 7.44
CA GLN A 9 16.44 -16.75 8.52
C GLN A 9 16.17 -15.84 9.72
N THR A 10 14.92 -15.77 10.18
CA THR A 10 14.55 -15.24 11.50
C THR A 10 14.06 -16.39 12.38
N PRO A 11 14.34 -16.37 13.70
CA PRO A 11 13.90 -17.41 14.63
C PRO A 11 12.37 -17.42 14.70
N ALA A 12 11.81 -18.59 15.04
CA ALA A 12 10.38 -18.86 15.10
C ALA A 12 9.56 -17.67 15.64
N ILE A 13 8.76 -17.07 14.76
CA ILE A 13 7.61 -16.26 15.18
C ILE A 13 6.73 -17.22 15.98
N GLN A 14 6.60 -16.96 17.27
CA GLN A 14 5.65 -17.69 18.12
C GLN A 14 4.24 -17.39 17.57
N CYS A 15 3.68 -18.36 16.85
CA CYS A 15 2.29 -18.41 16.45
C CYS A 15 1.41 -18.66 17.68
N GLU A 16 1.16 -17.64 18.50
CA GLU A 16 0.08 -17.66 19.50
C GLU A 16 -0.82 -16.44 19.35
N ALA A 17 -1.64 -16.45 18.29
CA ALA A 17 -2.96 -15.81 18.23
C ALA A 17 -3.62 -16.18 16.90
N PHE A 18 -4.32 -17.32 16.86
CA PHE A 18 -5.10 -17.71 15.68
C PHE A 18 -6.40 -16.89 15.65
N LEU A 19 -6.44 -15.94 14.70
CA LEU A 19 -7.58 -15.38 13.95
C LEU A 19 -8.63 -14.55 14.70
N PHE A 20 -8.46 -13.22 14.67
CA PHE A 20 -9.28 -12.29 13.86
C PHE A 20 -8.49 -10.99 13.70
N ASN A 21 -7.50 -10.96 12.80
CA ASN A 21 -6.87 -9.67 12.47
C ASN A 21 -7.84 -8.91 11.57
N THR A 22 -8.37 -7.80 12.07
CA THR A 22 -9.11 -6.84 11.25
C THR A 22 -8.17 -6.24 10.19
N ALA A 23 -8.73 -5.62 9.15
CA ALA A 23 -7.91 -4.91 8.17
C ALA A 23 -7.04 -3.83 8.84
N ARG A 24 -7.57 -3.16 9.87
CA ARG A 24 -6.83 -2.21 10.71
C ARG A 24 -5.68 -2.87 11.47
N ASP A 25 -5.87 -4.05 12.07
CA ASP A 25 -4.78 -4.79 12.73
C ASP A 25 -3.67 -5.18 11.74
N ALA A 26 -4.04 -5.55 10.51
CA ALA A 26 -3.09 -5.77 9.43
C ALA A 26 -2.28 -4.50 9.10
N GLY A 27 -2.94 -3.34 9.09
CA GLY A 27 -2.29 -2.03 8.96
C GLY A 27 -1.29 -1.75 10.09
N VAL A 28 -1.65 -2.03 11.34
CA VAL A 28 -0.75 -1.89 12.49
C VAL A 28 0.49 -2.79 12.34
N ASN A 29 0.29 -4.04 11.92
CA ASN A 29 1.40 -4.96 11.67
C ASN A 29 2.29 -4.49 10.51
N LEU A 30 1.71 -3.91 9.45
CA LEU A 30 2.47 -3.32 8.36
C LEU A 30 3.36 -2.16 8.85
N ALA A 31 2.84 -1.29 9.72
CA ALA A 31 3.63 -0.20 10.30
C ALA A 31 4.81 -0.72 11.15
N ARG A 32 4.62 -1.82 11.89
CA ARG A 32 5.71 -2.47 12.65
C ARG A 32 6.80 -2.99 11.72
N LEU A 33 6.42 -3.70 10.67
CA LEU A 33 7.37 -4.18 9.65
C LEU A 33 8.11 -3.00 8.99
N ALA A 34 7.39 -1.93 8.68
CA ALA A 34 7.98 -0.72 8.09
C ALA A 34 8.95 0.00 9.03
N ALA A 35 8.80 -0.13 10.35
CA ALA A 35 9.75 0.44 11.31
C ALA A 35 11.06 -0.36 11.41
N GLU A 36 11.06 -1.63 11.00
CA GLU A 36 12.21 -2.54 11.05
C GLU A 36 12.98 -2.61 9.72
N ASN A 37 12.49 -1.96 8.65
CA ASN A 37 13.04 -2.07 7.30
C ASN A 37 13.13 -0.70 6.64
N ASP A 38 14.16 -0.48 5.81
CA ASP A 38 14.31 0.76 5.04
C ASP A 38 13.19 0.95 4.00
N LEU A 39 12.67 -0.16 3.46
CA LEU A 39 11.55 -0.18 2.51
C LEU A 39 10.64 -1.37 2.79
N THR A 40 9.34 -1.11 2.90
CA THR A 40 8.30 -2.13 2.95
C THR A 40 7.27 -1.84 1.85
N LEU A 41 6.93 -2.85 1.05
CA LEU A 41 5.98 -2.76 -0.06
C LEU A 41 4.83 -3.75 0.19
N LEU A 42 3.60 -3.25 0.12
CA LEU A 42 2.38 -4.08 0.16
C LEU A 42 1.61 -3.90 -1.14
N GLU A 43 1.29 -5.01 -1.80
CA GLU A 43 0.32 -5.05 -2.89
C GLU A 43 -1.05 -5.43 -2.35
N TYR A 44 -2.05 -4.59 -2.58
CA TYR A 44 -3.45 -4.87 -2.24
C TYR A 44 -4.26 -5.16 -3.51
N PHE A 45 -4.16 -6.40 -4.02
CA PHE A 45 -4.75 -6.80 -5.30
C PHE A 45 -6.29 -6.97 -5.28
N LEU A 46 -6.91 -6.94 -4.10
CA LEU A 46 -8.34 -7.24 -3.95
C LEU A 46 -9.23 -6.19 -4.63
N THR A 47 -8.78 -4.94 -4.74
CA THR A 47 -9.49 -3.88 -5.46
C THR A 47 -9.63 -4.24 -6.94
N ASP A 48 -8.56 -4.68 -7.59
CA ASP A 48 -8.59 -5.12 -8.99
C ASP A 48 -9.56 -6.30 -9.21
N ALA A 49 -9.44 -7.32 -8.35
CA ALA A 49 -10.35 -8.47 -8.38
C ALA A 49 -11.82 -8.08 -8.15
N ALA A 50 -12.09 -7.02 -7.38
CA ALA A 50 -13.43 -6.50 -7.17
C ALA A 50 -13.98 -5.81 -8.43
N GLY A 51 -13.15 -4.99 -9.08
CA GLY A 51 -13.51 -4.27 -10.30
C GLY A 51 -13.87 -5.21 -11.45
N HIS A 52 -13.08 -6.27 -11.65
CA HIS A 52 -13.40 -7.32 -12.63
C HIS A 52 -14.71 -8.06 -12.37
N LYS A 53 -15.16 -8.12 -11.11
CA LYS A 53 -16.44 -8.76 -10.75
C LYS A 53 -17.64 -7.83 -10.92
N ALA A 54 -17.44 -6.50 -10.85
CA ALA A 54 -18.45 -5.45 -10.91
C ALA A 54 -19.65 -5.70 -9.97
N ASN A 55 -19.37 -6.16 -8.75
CA ASN A 55 -20.38 -6.26 -7.68
C ASN A 55 -20.23 -5.05 -6.75
N PRO A 56 -21.18 -4.10 -6.73
CA PRO A 56 -21.04 -2.87 -5.95
C PRO A 56 -20.88 -3.10 -4.45
N ALA A 57 -21.64 -4.03 -3.87
CA ALA A 57 -21.58 -4.32 -2.43
C ALA A 57 -20.22 -4.92 -2.03
N ASN A 58 -19.70 -5.85 -2.84
CA ASN A 58 -18.39 -6.44 -2.58
C ASN A 58 -17.25 -5.42 -2.81
N THR A 59 -17.39 -4.55 -3.81
CA THR A 59 -16.41 -3.48 -4.10
C THR A 59 -16.35 -2.49 -2.93
N ALA A 60 -17.51 -2.04 -2.43
CA ALA A 60 -17.58 -1.16 -1.27
C ALA A 60 -16.94 -1.79 -0.02
N ARG A 61 -17.20 -3.08 0.24
CA ARG A 61 -16.57 -3.81 1.35
C ARG A 61 -15.05 -3.85 1.23
N ILE A 62 -14.53 -4.19 0.04
CA ILE A 62 -13.08 -4.28 -0.19
C ILE A 62 -12.41 -2.90 -0.08
N LEU A 63 -13.06 -1.84 -0.58
CA LEU A 63 -12.55 -0.47 -0.41
C LEU A 63 -12.53 -0.05 1.06
N ALA A 64 -13.56 -0.41 1.84
CA ALA A 64 -13.57 -0.16 3.29
C ALA A 64 -12.47 -0.94 4.03
N GLU A 65 -12.18 -2.17 3.62
CA GLU A 65 -11.05 -2.96 4.17
C GLU A 65 -9.71 -2.32 3.82
N ALA A 66 -9.53 -1.83 2.59
CA ALA A 66 -8.33 -1.11 2.20
C ALA A 66 -8.15 0.19 3.03
N ASP A 67 -9.23 0.94 3.23
CA ASP A 67 -9.23 2.17 4.03
C ASP A 67 -8.85 1.90 5.50
N GLU A 68 -9.43 0.87 6.13
CA GLU A 68 -9.09 0.49 7.50
C GLU A 68 -7.62 0.04 7.63
N LEU A 69 -7.10 -0.70 6.65
CA LEU A 69 -5.69 -1.09 6.61
C LEU A 69 -4.77 0.14 6.52
N ILE A 70 -5.07 1.06 5.62
CA ILE A 70 -4.33 2.32 5.47
C ILE A 70 -4.42 3.13 6.76
N GLY A 71 -5.59 3.21 7.38
CA GLY A 71 -5.82 3.89 8.65
C GLY A 71 -4.98 3.30 9.78
N GLY A 72 -4.98 1.97 9.93
CA GLY A 72 -4.15 1.27 10.90
C GLY A 72 -2.64 1.51 10.70
N ALA A 73 -2.18 1.47 9.45
CA ALA A 73 -0.78 1.74 9.13
C ALA A 73 -0.39 3.19 9.42
N ARG A 74 -1.22 4.16 9.03
CA ARG A 74 -1.01 5.58 9.29
C ARG A 74 -0.94 5.86 10.79
N ASP A 75 -1.90 5.36 11.56
CA ASP A 75 -2.02 5.65 13.00
C ASP A 75 -0.89 5.03 13.82
N ALA A 76 -0.38 3.87 13.41
CA ALA A 76 0.72 3.18 14.10
C ALA A 76 2.12 3.64 13.66
N SER A 77 2.22 4.40 12.56
CA SER A 77 3.50 4.87 12.02
C SER A 77 3.99 6.14 12.73
N ASN A 78 5.31 6.22 12.96
CA ASN A 78 5.94 7.49 13.32
C ASN A 78 6.15 8.34 12.05
N LEU A 79 5.19 9.19 11.72
CA LEU A 79 5.23 9.98 10.48
C LEU A 79 6.37 11.03 10.42
N ALA A 80 7.12 11.23 11.51
CA ALA A 80 8.30 12.08 11.50
C ALA A 80 9.51 11.41 10.84
N ASN A 81 9.60 10.08 10.86
CA ASN A 81 10.68 9.30 10.26
C ASN A 81 10.21 8.34 9.15
N THR A 82 8.92 8.04 9.06
CA THR A 82 8.33 7.19 8.02
C THR A 82 7.64 8.02 6.94
N LEU A 83 7.87 7.65 5.68
CA LEU A 83 7.08 8.09 4.54
C LEU A 83 6.15 6.93 4.11
N ILE A 84 4.85 7.18 4.09
CA ILE A 84 3.86 6.28 3.50
C ILE A 84 3.55 6.79 2.09
N VAL A 85 3.65 5.91 1.10
CA VAL A 85 3.29 6.16 -0.30
C VAL A 85 2.13 5.23 -0.67
N ILE A 86 1.02 5.81 -1.10
CA ILE A 86 -0.15 5.07 -1.58
C ILE A 86 -0.33 5.41 -3.06
N THR A 87 -0.32 4.40 -3.91
CA THR A 87 -0.52 4.56 -5.36
C THR A 87 -1.23 3.34 -5.92
N SER A 88 -1.70 3.44 -7.16
CA SER A 88 -2.17 2.30 -7.95
C SER A 88 -1.30 2.14 -9.19
N ASP A 89 -1.22 0.94 -9.76
CA ASP A 89 -0.55 0.70 -11.05
C ASP A 89 -1.47 0.96 -12.25
N HIS A 90 -2.79 0.94 -12.04
CA HIS A 90 -3.80 1.35 -13.02
C HIS A 90 -5.15 1.71 -12.36
N GLY A 91 -6.10 2.18 -13.17
CA GLY A 91 -7.51 2.31 -12.77
C GLY A 91 -8.30 1.02 -13.04
N ASN A 92 -9.38 0.82 -12.30
CA ASN A 92 -10.35 -0.25 -12.47
C ASN A 92 -11.67 0.11 -11.73
N VAL A 93 -11.66 -0.01 -10.40
CA VAL A 93 -12.86 0.09 -9.54
C VAL A 93 -13.56 1.45 -9.53
N GLU A 94 -12.89 2.51 -9.99
CA GLU A 94 -13.48 3.85 -10.07
C GLU A 94 -14.52 3.99 -11.18
N ASP A 95 -14.49 3.10 -12.19
CA ASP A 95 -15.45 3.08 -13.30
C ASP A 95 -16.25 1.78 -13.31
N ALA A 96 -17.42 1.81 -12.67
CA ALA A 96 -18.33 0.68 -12.60
C ALA A 96 -19.02 0.34 -13.94
N THR A 97 -18.83 1.14 -15.00
CA THR A 97 -19.42 0.88 -16.32
C THR A 97 -18.63 -0.16 -17.12
N THR A 98 -17.40 -0.47 -16.71
CA THR A 98 -16.52 -1.44 -17.36
C THR A 98 -16.02 -2.47 -16.36
N ARG A 99 -15.62 -3.63 -16.89
CA ARG A 99 -14.95 -4.70 -16.14
C ARG A 99 -13.47 -4.79 -16.49
N SER A 100 -13.00 -3.96 -17.41
CA SER A 100 -11.60 -3.89 -17.85
C SER A 100 -10.89 -2.77 -17.13
N HIS A 101 -9.56 -2.79 -17.11
CA HIS A 101 -8.77 -1.68 -16.60
C HIS A 101 -9.10 -0.40 -17.39
N THR A 102 -9.01 0.73 -16.69
CA THR A 102 -9.20 2.04 -17.31
C THR A 102 -7.84 2.69 -17.60
N ARG A 103 -7.87 3.78 -18.37
CA ARG A 103 -6.71 4.67 -18.56
C ARG A 103 -6.83 5.92 -17.69
N ASN A 104 -7.69 5.90 -16.67
CA ASN A 104 -7.80 7.01 -15.73
C ASN A 104 -6.48 7.17 -14.97
N PRO A 105 -6.07 8.41 -14.66
CA PRO A 105 -4.90 8.64 -13.84
C PRO A 105 -5.10 8.05 -12.45
N VAL A 106 -4.03 7.50 -11.89
CA VAL A 106 -3.99 6.94 -10.55
C VAL A 106 -3.46 7.98 -9.57
N PRO A 107 -4.00 8.07 -8.34
CA PRO A 107 -3.47 8.97 -7.33
C PRO A 107 -2.12 8.45 -6.82
N THR A 108 -1.21 9.38 -6.51
CA THR A 108 -0.08 9.10 -5.60
C THR A 108 -0.24 10.00 -4.37
N ILE A 109 -0.48 9.39 -3.23
CA ILE A 109 -0.67 10.08 -1.94
C ILE A 109 0.59 9.85 -1.10
N LEU A 110 1.13 10.95 -0.55
CA LEU A 110 2.35 10.94 0.25
C LEU A 110 2.03 11.44 1.66
N ILE A 111 2.36 10.64 2.68
CA ILE A 111 2.06 10.95 4.08
C ILE A 111 3.34 10.80 4.91
N GLY A 112 3.66 11.81 5.72
CA GLY A 112 4.78 11.77 6.65
C GLY A 112 6.08 12.39 6.11
N ALA A 113 7.20 11.75 6.44
CA ALA A 113 8.54 12.32 6.34
C ALA A 113 8.94 12.59 4.88
N GLN A 114 9.63 13.71 4.63
CA GLN A 114 10.24 14.03 3.33
C GLN A 114 9.28 14.07 2.12
N ARG A 115 7.95 14.03 2.33
CA ARG A 115 6.95 14.04 1.25
C ARG A 115 7.13 15.19 0.26
N GLU A 116 7.42 16.40 0.73
CA GLU A 116 7.60 17.59 -0.12
C GLU A 116 8.83 17.48 -1.02
N ARG A 117 9.87 16.75 -0.58
CA ARG A 117 11.10 16.54 -1.34
C ARG A 117 10.89 15.67 -2.58
N ILE A 118 9.89 14.78 -2.54
CA ILE A 118 9.61 13.84 -3.63
C ILE A 118 8.33 14.17 -4.40
N ALA A 119 7.38 14.89 -3.81
CA ALA A 119 6.06 15.17 -4.41
C ALA A 119 6.17 15.82 -5.80
N SER A 120 7.04 16.81 -5.94
CA SER A 120 7.27 17.54 -7.20
C SER A 120 7.98 16.71 -8.29
N ARG A 121 8.46 15.51 -7.95
CA ARG A 121 9.21 14.63 -8.86
C ARG A 121 8.37 13.49 -9.42
N ILE A 122 7.14 13.30 -8.93
CA ILE A 122 6.29 12.17 -9.30
C ILE A 122 5.19 12.67 -10.23
N HIS A 123 5.31 12.33 -11.51
CA HIS A 123 4.31 12.63 -12.55
C HIS A 123 3.82 11.36 -13.26
N ALA A 124 4.59 10.28 -13.19
CA ALA A 124 4.26 8.97 -13.70
C ALA A 124 4.75 7.87 -12.74
N LEU A 125 4.23 6.65 -12.89
CA LEU A 125 4.64 5.50 -12.09
C LEU A 125 6.13 5.19 -12.19
N THR A 126 6.74 5.48 -13.35
CA THR A 126 8.18 5.32 -13.57
C THR A 126 9.05 6.23 -12.71
N ASP A 127 8.47 7.30 -12.16
CA ASP A 127 9.20 8.27 -11.34
C ASP A 127 9.32 7.81 -9.88
N LEU A 128 8.46 6.89 -9.43
CA LEU A 128 8.42 6.42 -8.04
C LEU A 128 9.71 5.71 -7.65
N ALA A 129 10.15 4.73 -8.44
CA ALA A 129 11.35 3.95 -8.14
C ALA A 129 12.61 4.82 -7.96
N PRO A 130 12.99 5.71 -8.92
CA PRO A 130 14.15 6.57 -8.72
C PRO A 130 13.95 7.59 -7.59
N ALA A 131 12.75 8.14 -7.40
CA ALA A 131 12.49 9.08 -6.30
C ALA A 131 12.64 8.43 -4.92
N LEU A 132 12.21 7.17 -4.77
CA LEU A 132 12.36 6.40 -3.52
C LEU A 132 13.80 5.94 -3.32
N ALA A 133 14.49 5.51 -4.38
CA ALA A 133 15.92 5.14 -4.29
C ALA A 133 16.77 6.32 -3.77
N ASP A 134 16.55 7.53 -4.30
CA ASP A 134 17.23 8.74 -3.83
C ASP A 134 16.92 9.09 -2.36
N LEU A 135 15.73 8.73 -1.88
CA LEU A 135 15.34 8.95 -0.49
C LEU A 135 16.05 8.00 0.47
N LEU A 136 16.26 6.75 0.02
CA LEU A 136 16.85 5.65 0.77
C LEU A 136 18.38 5.59 0.72
N ALA A 137 19.01 6.16 -0.31
CA ALA A 137 20.47 6.14 -0.52
C ALA A 137 21.27 7.06 0.44
N ARG A 138 20.87 7.14 1.71
CA ARG A 138 21.55 7.93 2.75
C ARG A 138 22.84 7.29 3.23
#